data_AF-A0A3N5MY35-F1
#
_entry.id   AF-A0A3N5MY35-F1
#
_cell.length_a   1.000
_cell.length_b   1.000
_cell.length_c   1.000
_cell.angle_alpha   90.00
_cell.angle_beta   90.00
_cell.angle_gamma   90.00
#
_symmetry.space_group_name_H-M   'P 1'
#
loop_
_entity.id
_entity.type
_entity.pdbx_description
1 polymer ?
#
loop_
_entity_poly.entity_id
_entity_poly.type
_entity_poly.pdbx_seq_one_letter_code
_entity_poly.pdbx_strand_id
1 'polypeptide(L)'
;RQQTGPAATLRLTNPFDIGNAVKLAVLIGVVMVLAKVASSEANAKGLLLLAALSGIADVDAITLSMARMAGATVPIPRAVDVILIAVGVNTLAKAVMAAIVGGRKIGVTVGIPSLVAVVLLGLTRLL
;
A
#
# COMPACT_ATOMS: atom_id res chain seq x y z
N ARG A 1 -31.03 -28.93 -29.94
CA ARG A 1 -30.29 -27.78 -30.49
C ARG A 1 -29.97 -26.82 -29.34
N GLN A 2 -28.82 -26.99 -28.69
CA GLN A 2 -28.31 -26.04 -27.70
C GLN A 2 -27.29 -25.14 -28.41
N GLN A 3 -27.56 -23.84 -28.42
CA GLN A 3 -26.68 -22.82 -28.97
C GLN A 3 -25.58 -22.55 -27.93
N THR A 4 -24.38 -23.09 -28.15
CA THR A 4 -23.17 -22.68 -27.42
C THR A 4 -22.66 -21.39 -28.05
N GLY A 5 -22.97 -20.24 -27.43
CA GLY A 5 -22.33 -18.97 -27.77
C GLY A 5 -20.81 -19.05 -27.58
N PRO A 6 -20.00 -18.31 -28.37
CA PRO A 6 -18.55 -18.39 -28.32
C PRO A 6 -18.04 -18.07 -26.91
N ALA A 7 -17.38 -19.06 -26.29
CA ALA A 7 -16.74 -18.91 -25.00
C ALA A 7 -15.73 -17.76 -25.08
N ALA A 8 -15.97 -16.69 -24.33
CA ALA A 8 -15.02 -15.60 -24.18
C ALA A 8 -13.73 -16.18 -23.58
N THR A 9 -12.70 -16.33 -24.41
CA THR A 9 -11.39 -16.80 -23.97
C THR A 9 -10.73 -15.70 -23.17
N LEU A 10 -10.76 -15.82 -21.84
CA LEU A 10 -9.96 -14.97 -20.95
C LEU A 10 -8.49 -15.23 -21.27
N ARG A 11 -7.86 -14.33 -22.03
CA ARG A 11 -6.41 -14.33 -22.23
C ARG A 11 -5.71 -14.00 -20.91
N LEU A 12 -5.38 -15.03 -20.14
CA LEU A 12 -4.52 -14.90 -18.96
C LEU A 12 -3.10 -14.55 -19.42
N THR A 13 -2.74 -13.28 -19.25
CA THR A 13 -1.35 -12.81 -19.43
C THR A 13 -0.52 -13.30 -18.25
N ASN A 14 0.73 -13.72 -18.50
CA ASN A 14 1.62 -14.24 -17.47
C ASN A 14 1.81 -13.19 -16.34
N PRO A 15 1.36 -13.46 -15.10
CA PRO A 15 1.48 -12.52 -13.99
C PRO A 15 2.94 -12.24 -13.58
N PHE A 16 3.89 -13.04 -14.07
CA PHE A 16 5.34 -12.87 -13.91
C PHE A 16 6.02 -12.36 -15.19
N ASP A 17 5.37 -11.47 -15.93
CA ASP A 17 6.05 -10.76 -17.01
C ASP A 17 7.26 -9.98 -16.44
N ILE A 18 8.46 -10.31 -16.94
CA ILE A 18 9.72 -9.68 -16.54
C ILE A 18 9.62 -8.15 -16.67
N GLY A 19 8.84 -7.65 -17.63
CA GLY A 19 8.58 -6.22 -17.76
C GLY A 19 7.89 -5.59 -16.54
N ASN A 20 6.92 -6.27 -15.94
CA ASN A 20 6.24 -5.79 -14.73
C ASN A 20 7.12 -5.95 -13.48
N ALA A 21 7.90 -7.01 -13.39
CA ALA A 21 8.86 -7.20 -12.30
C ALA A 21 9.92 -6.09 -12.27
N VAL A 22 10.46 -5.71 -13.43
CA VAL A 22 11.41 -4.60 -13.55
C VAL A 22 10.79 -3.27 -13.13
N LYS A 23 9.54 -2.98 -13.53
CA LYS A 23 8.83 -1.75 -13.10
C LYS A 23 8.70 -1.68 -11.58
N LEU A 24 8.33 -2.79 -10.93
CA LEU A 24 8.23 -2.86 -9.47
C LEU A 24 9.59 -2.65 -8.82
N ALA A 25 10.64 -3.29 -9.33
CA ALA A 25 12.00 -3.13 -8.82
C ALA A 25 12.50 -1.68 -8.92
N VAL A 26 12.23 -1.01 -10.04
CA VAL A 26 12.55 0.42 -10.23
C VAL A 26 11.77 1.28 -9.24
N LEU A 27 10.46 1.03 -9.08
CA LEU A 27 9.63 1.78 -8.13
C LEU A 27 10.14 1.63 -6.69
N ILE A 28 10.43 0.40 -6.25
CA ILE A 28 11.04 0.14 -4.95
C ILE A 28 12.36 0.89 -4.82
N GLY A 29 13.23 0.83 -5.83
CA GLY A 29 14.51 1.54 -5.83
C GLY A 29 14.36 3.05 -5.66
N VAL A 30 13.44 3.68 -6.40
CA VAL A 30 13.14 5.11 -6.27
C VAL A 30 12.63 5.44 -4.87
N VAL A 31 11.69 4.66 -4.34
CA VAL A 31 11.14 4.87 -3.00
C VAL A 31 12.21 4.68 -1.92
N MET A 32 13.12 3.72 -2.06
CA MET A 32 14.26 3.55 -1.16
C MET A 32 15.19 4.77 -1.16
N VAL A 33 15.48 5.34 -2.34
CA VAL A 33 16.30 6.56 -2.44
C VAL A 33 15.59 7.74 -1.77
N LEU A 34 14.31 7.96 -2.09
CA LEU A 34 13.51 9.03 -1.47
C LEU A 34 13.42 8.87 0.04
N ALA A 35 13.19 7.65 0.52
CA ALA A 35 13.13 7.36 1.94
C ALA A 35 14.49 7.56 2.63
N LYS A 36 15.59 7.18 1.97
CA LYS A 36 16.94 7.42 2.49
C LYS A 36 17.24 8.90 2.61
N VAL A 37 16.93 9.69 1.58
CA VAL A 37 17.08 11.16 1.59
C VAL A 37 16.18 11.79 2.67
N ALA A 38 14.91 11.35 2.76
CA ALA A 38 13.99 11.81 3.79
C ALA A 38 14.42 11.41 5.22
N SER A 39 15.25 10.36 5.35
CA SER A 39 15.78 9.88 6.62
C SER A 39 17.09 10.54 7.04
N SER A 40 17.91 11.03 6.08
CA SER A 40 19.22 11.63 6.36
C SER A 40 19.14 13.04 6.93
N GLU A 41 18.06 13.77 6.62
CA GLU A 41 17.85 15.16 7.05
C GLU A 41 16.76 15.23 8.13
N ALA A 42 17.11 14.91 9.38
CA ALA A 42 16.52 15.38 10.66
C ALA A 42 15.00 15.65 10.82
N ASN A 43 14.12 15.20 9.91
CA ASN A 43 12.71 15.52 9.94
C ASN A 43 11.93 14.21 9.85
N ALA A 44 11.65 13.63 11.02
CA ALA A 44 10.69 12.52 11.19
C ALA A 44 9.46 12.66 10.28
N LYS A 45 9.01 13.90 10.12
CA LYS A 45 7.85 14.33 9.34
C LYS A 45 7.97 14.02 7.84
N GLY A 46 9.16 14.10 7.25
CA GLY A 46 9.37 13.83 5.82
C GLY A 46 9.12 12.37 5.46
N LEU A 47 9.61 11.45 6.30
CA LEU A 47 9.39 10.03 6.10
C LEU A 47 7.93 9.62 6.34
N LEU A 48 7.25 10.23 7.32
CA LEU A 48 5.82 9.99 7.58
C LEU A 48 4.94 10.56 6.45
N LEU A 49 5.30 11.74 5.91
CA LEU A 49 4.61 12.34 4.76
C LEU A 49 4.79 11.49 3.51
N LEU A 50 6.00 10.98 3.25
CA LEU A 50 6.27 10.04 2.17
C LEU A 50 5.42 8.77 2.32
N ALA A 51 5.28 8.26 3.56
CA ALA A 51 4.41 7.13 3.87
C ALA A 51 2.95 7.41 3.52
N ALA A 52 2.42 8.57 3.94
CA ALA A 52 1.04 8.94 3.69
C ALA A 52 0.76 9.09 2.18
N LEU A 53 1.64 9.78 1.45
CA LEU A 53 1.52 9.97 0.00
C LEU A 53 1.63 8.63 -0.75
N SER A 54 2.61 7.80 -0.40
CA SER A 54 2.76 6.47 -1.01
C SER A 54 1.57 5.57 -0.68
N GLY A 55 1.03 5.64 0.53
CA GLY A 55 -0.15 4.87 0.93
C GLY A 55 -1.40 5.17 0.10
N ILE A 56 -1.53 6.38 -0.47
CA ILE A 56 -2.64 6.69 -1.40
C ILE A 56 -2.43 5.99 -2.76
N ALA A 57 -1.19 5.97 -3.25
CA ALA A 57 -0.85 5.50 -4.59
C ALA A 57 -0.52 4.00 -4.64
N ASP A 58 0.55 3.59 -3.95
CA ASP A 58 1.05 2.23 -3.85
C ASP A 58 1.74 2.00 -2.50
N VAL A 59 1.10 1.20 -1.65
CA VAL A 59 1.58 0.87 -0.31
C VAL A 59 2.70 -0.17 -0.34
N ASP A 60 2.81 -0.98 -1.39
CA ASP A 60 3.72 -2.13 -1.43
C ASP A 60 5.17 -1.68 -1.55
N ALA A 61 5.43 -0.67 -2.39
CA ALA A 61 6.76 -0.13 -2.61
C ALA A 61 7.37 0.48 -1.32
N ILE A 62 6.60 1.30 -0.59
CA ILE A 62 7.08 1.89 0.68
C ILE A 62 7.19 0.84 1.79
N THR A 63 6.29 -0.14 1.84
CA THR A 63 6.33 -1.21 2.84
C THR A 63 7.57 -2.07 2.66
N LEU A 64 7.85 -2.51 1.43
CA LEU A 64 9.03 -3.31 1.13
C LEU A 64 10.32 -2.51 1.30
N SER A 65 10.33 -1.23 0.94
CA SER A 65 11.47 -0.34 1.17
C SER A 65 11.78 -0.21 2.66
N MET A 66 10.77 0.04 3.50
CA MET A 66 10.93 0.14 4.94
C MET A 66 11.35 -1.19 5.58
N ALA A 67 10.77 -2.30 5.12
CA ALA A 67 11.18 -3.63 5.59
C ALA A 67 12.65 -3.93 5.27
N ARG A 68 13.15 -3.50 4.10
CA ARG A 68 14.56 -3.66 3.71
C ARG A 68 15.51 -2.71 4.44
N MET A 69 15.03 -1.52 4.81
CA MET A 69 15.83 -0.49 5.46
C MET A 69 15.83 -0.60 6.99
N ALA A 70 14.84 -1.29 7.57
CA ALA A 70 14.70 -1.50 9.00
C ALA A 70 15.93 -2.19 9.61
N GLY A 71 16.47 -1.61 10.67
CA GLY A 71 17.64 -2.15 11.38
C GLY A 71 18.99 -1.90 10.69
N ALA A 72 19.01 -1.51 9.41
CA ALA A 72 20.23 -1.17 8.68
C ALA A 72 20.44 0.35 8.58
N THR A 73 19.45 1.06 8.05
CA THR A 73 19.51 2.52 7.79
C THR A 73 18.41 3.31 8.48
N VAL A 74 17.30 2.64 8.83
CA VAL A 74 16.17 3.22 9.57
C VAL A 74 15.95 2.42 10.86
N PRO A 75 15.82 3.07 12.03
CA PRO A 75 15.49 2.37 13.27
C PRO A 75 14.19 1.57 13.14
N ILE A 76 14.17 0.34 13.64
CA ILE A 76 13.02 -0.58 13.53
C ILE A 76 11.70 0.07 13.98
N PRO A 77 11.61 0.74 15.16
CA PRO A 77 10.35 1.35 15.60
C PRO A 77 9.80 2.37 14.60
N ARG A 78 10.70 3.10 13.92
CA ARG A 78 10.37 4.13 12.95
C ARG A 78 9.94 3.54 11.61
N ALA A 79 10.58 2.46 11.17
CA ALA A 79 10.13 1.73 9.98
C ALA A 79 8.72 1.17 10.18
N VAL A 80 8.42 0.67 11.39
CA VAL A 80 7.06 0.23 11.75
C VAL A 80 6.07 1.41 11.68
N ASP A 81 6.41 2.60 12.19
CA ASP A 81 5.53 3.78 12.15
C ASP A 81 5.13 4.12 10.72
N VAL A 82 6.12 4.15 9.83
CA VAL A 82 5.96 4.48 8.42
C VAL A 82 5.06 3.45 7.73
N ILE A 83 5.28 2.15 7.98
CA ILE A 83 4.45 1.08 7.42
C ILE A 83 2.99 1.19 7.92
N LEU A 84 2.78 1.40 9.22
CA LEU A 84 1.43 1.50 9.79
C LEU A 84 0.66 2.69 9.20
N ILE A 85 1.32 3.84 9.04
CA ILE A 85 0.70 5.02 8.41
C ILE A 85 0.37 4.74 6.95
N ALA A 86 1.30 4.18 6.18
CA ALA A 86 1.08 3.88 4.78
C ALA A 86 -0.10 2.92 4.59
N VAL A 87 -0.17 1.84 5.39
CA VAL A 87 -1.27 0.87 5.37
C VAL A 87 -2.59 1.51 5.82
N GLY A 88 -2.58 2.34 6.85
CA GLY A 88 -3.76 3.04 7.34
C GLY A 88 -4.37 3.97 6.28
N VAL A 89 -3.54 4.79 5.64
CA VAL A 89 -3.97 5.69 4.56
C VAL A 89 -4.48 4.91 3.36
N ASN A 90 -3.80 3.83 2.96
CA ASN A 90 -4.21 2.96 1.86
C ASN A 90 -5.59 2.33 2.10
N THR A 91 -5.81 1.86 3.33
CA THR A 91 -7.07 1.24 3.75
C THR A 91 -8.21 2.25 3.72
N LEU A 92 -7.97 3.46 4.23
CA LEU A 92 -8.95 4.55 4.20
C LEU A 92 -9.27 4.97 2.76
N ALA A 93 -8.25 5.16 1.92
CA ALA A 93 -8.44 5.54 0.52
C ALA A 93 -9.27 4.49 -0.25
N LYS A 94 -8.96 3.19 -0.07
CA LYS A 94 -9.71 2.09 -0.69
C LYS A 94 -11.13 1.97 -0.16
N ALA A 95 -11.38 2.22 1.13
CA ALA A 95 -12.72 2.25 1.69
C ALA A 95 -13.57 3.39 1.09
N VAL A 96 -12.98 4.59 0.95
CA VAL A 96 -13.63 5.73 0.30
C VAL A 96 -13.93 5.43 -1.17
N MET A 97 -12.96 4.89 -1.91
CA MET A 97 -13.17 4.47 -3.30
C MET A 97 -14.26 3.41 -3.42
N ALA A 98 -14.29 2.41 -2.53
CA ALA A 98 -15.32 1.38 -2.51
C ALA A 98 -16.72 1.95 -2.27
N ALA A 99 -16.84 2.98 -1.41
CA ALA A 99 -18.11 3.64 -1.15
C ALA A 99 -18.59 4.51 -2.33
N ILE A 100 -17.68 5.24 -2.97
CA ILE A 100 -18.01 6.13 -4.11
C ILE A 100 -18.31 5.32 -5.38
N VAL A 101 -17.43 4.37 -5.73
CA VAL A 101 -17.51 3.63 -6.99
C VAL A 101 -18.43 2.41 -6.89
N GLY A 102 -18.39 1.69 -5.77
CA GLY A 102 -19.16 0.46 -5.57
C GLY A 102 -20.58 0.65 -5.01
N GLY A 103 -20.95 1.90 -4.69
CA GLY A 103 -22.23 2.23 -4.06
C GLY A 103 -22.37 1.74 -2.62
N ARG A 104 -23.55 1.98 -2.03
CA ARG A 104 -23.76 1.82 -0.58
C ARG A 104 -23.51 0.41 -0.04
N LYS A 105 -23.83 -0.63 -0.81
CA LYS A 105 -23.64 -2.03 -0.37
C LYS A 105 -22.15 -2.38 -0.28
N ILE A 106 -21.37 -2.10 -1.33
CA ILE A 106 -19.92 -2.37 -1.34
C ILE A 106 -19.20 -1.45 -0.36
N GLY A 107 -19.61 -0.18 -0.29
CA GLY A 107 -19.07 0.77 0.69
C GLY A 107 -19.19 0.31 2.13
N VAL A 108 -20.33 -0.27 2.53
CA VAL A 108 -20.50 -0.81 3.89
C VAL A 108 -19.70 -2.11 4.08
N THR A 109 -19.75 -3.03 3.12
CA THR A 109 -19.04 -4.32 3.21
C THR A 109 -17.52 -4.14 3.29
N VAL A 110 -16.95 -3.14 2.62
CA VAL A 110 -15.51 -2.84 2.67
C VAL A 110 -15.18 -1.87 3.80
N GLY A 111 -16.04 -0.87 4.03
CA GLY A 111 -15.79 0.22 4.98
C GLY A 111 -15.76 -0.23 6.43
N ILE A 112 -16.68 -1.10 6.86
CA ILE A 112 -16.72 -1.60 8.25
C ILE A 112 -15.42 -2.33 8.63
N PRO A 113 -14.98 -3.39 7.93
CA PRO A 113 -13.73 -4.07 8.28
C PRO A 113 -12.50 -3.16 8.12
N SER A 114 -12.51 -2.24 7.16
CA SER A 114 -11.44 -1.24 6.99
C SER A 114 -11.31 -0.33 8.21
N LEU A 115 -12.44 0.16 8.75
CA LEU A 115 -12.47 0.97 9.97
C LEU A 115 -11.96 0.19 11.18
N VAL A 116 -12.40 -1.05 11.36
CA VAL A 116 -11.92 -1.91 12.44
C VAL A 116 -10.42 -2.11 12.35
N ALA A 117 -9.89 -2.39 11.15
CA ALA A 117 -8.45 -2.57 10.94
C ALA A 117 -7.65 -1.30 11.29
N VAL A 118 -8.10 -0.12 10.87
CA VAL A 118 -7.44 1.16 11.18
C VAL A 118 -7.47 1.46 12.68
N VAL A 119 -8.58 1.16 13.37
CA VAL A 119 -8.70 1.34 14.82
C VAL A 119 -7.74 0.41 15.57
N LEU A 120 -7.68 -0.87 15.17
CA LEU A 120 -6.75 -1.84 15.76
C LEU A 120 -5.29 -1.44 15.53
N LEU A 121 -4.95 -0.96 14.33
CA LEU A 121 -3.63 -0.39 14.04
C LEU A 121 -3.29 0.77 14.98
N GLY A 122 -4.22 1.72 15.18
CA GLY A 122 -4.03 2.84 16.10
C GLY A 122 -3.84 2.40 17.56
N LEU A 123 -4.60 1.39 18.01
CA LEU A 123 -4.50 0.82 19.36
C LEU A 123 -3.11 0.24 19.65
N THR A 124 -2.48 -0.44 18.68
CA THR A 124 -1.11 -0.98 18.86
C THR A 124 -0.04 0.09 19.11
N ARG A 125 -0.34 1.35 18.82
CA ARG A 125 0.58 2.48 19.06
C ARG A 125 0.30 3.23 20.35
N LEU A 126 -0.88 3.04 20.93
CA LEU A 126 -1.28 3.69 22.18
C LEU A 126 -0.92 2.85 23.42
N LEU A 127 -0.72 1.53 23.23
CA LEU A 127 -0.31 0.54 24.23
C LEU A 127 1.20 0.30 24.18
#